data_AF-A0A939ZRK1-F1
#
_entry.id   AF-A0A939ZRK1-F1
#
_cell.length_a   1.000
_cell.length_b   1.000
_cell.length_c   1.000
_cell.angle_alpha   90.00
_cell.angle_beta   90.00
_cell.angle_gamma   90.00
#
_symmetry.space_group_name_H-M   'P 1'
#
loop_
_entity.id
_entity.type
_entity.pdbx_description
1 polymer ?
#
loop_
_entity_poly.entity_id
_entity_poly.type
_entity_poly.pdbx_seq_one_letter_code
_entity_poly.pdbx_strand_id
1 'polypeptide(L)'
;MSEQKRKFSWLCLTGFILPFMPLLVVALSEVCFKIARGKISSFVSFRLLPFSYIFFPLAGIIVSIVGLVTAKKKGKTGRGFAIAGIALPSIVVIVIVSAVLIFLIMRSTSTTIRRSPDLYGMGPVGCRGYSGDQEYSNENFDVSQLRLPEGYDFSNITVSDTEFTAYADSRLQKITEKSSKSIKGTYQDYVFLIVRSDCLDKWLTENCDGSFEYGEGYASTYYMDEWEIAAYRAVPLDVYKDPSDKFIIITNCGDYKVVSEFFGITDNYIEPTEPIALETVSSEFLENNEQVVYLNNNITEDMTLPEIVDVYEKMCEEYPSNDQLHFITGGILDSHYDSSGEFVVDGDYYYILLQRWISLDEGLFAINVYIIYEANYTTSTTKSENVADYRLDVDFFDYVRDSKAYAYGSTADIVRVDVEMKEL
;
A
#
# COMPACT_ATOMS: atom_id res chain seq x y z
N MET A 1 30.51 -47.21 57.84
CA MET A 1 29.92 -47.06 56.48
C MET A 1 30.20 -45.65 56.01
N SER A 2 31.09 -45.47 55.03
CA SER A 2 31.35 -44.13 54.47
C SER A 2 30.20 -43.73 53.55
N GLU A 3 29.46 -42.67 53.89
CA GLU A 3 28.48 -42.06 53.00
C GLU A 3 29.17 -41.56 51.73
N GLN A 4 29.07 -42.35 50.67
CA GLN A 4 29.53 -41.93 49.36
C GLN A 4 28.51 -40.90 48.83
N LYS A 5 28.76 -39.62 49.07
CA LYS A 5 27.93 -38.51 48.54
C LYS A 5 27.81 -38.67 47.03
N ARG A 6 26.63 -39.04 46.55
CA ARG A 6 26.36 -39.19 45.12
C ARG A 6 26.57 -37.84 44.44
N LYS A 7 27.55 -37.76 43.54
CA LYS A 7 27.84 -36.54 42.78
C LYS A 7 26.72 -36.27 41.77
N PHE A 8 26.19 -35.05 41.82
CA PHE A 8 25.16 -34.56 40.91
C PHE A 8 25.68 -34.42 39.47
N SER A 9 24.81 -34.63 38.48
CA SER A 9 25.15 -34.50 37.06
C SER A 9 24.88 -33.09 36.54
N TRP A 10 25.94 -32.30 36.36
CA TRP A 10 25.85 -30.95 35.77
C TRP A 10 25.19 -30.93 34.40
N LEU A 11 25.44 -31.94 33.56
CA LEU A 11 24.81 -32.06 32.24
C LEU A 11 23.29 -32.14 32.32
N CYS A 12 22.73 -32.82 33.34
CA CYS A 12 21.28 -32.90 33.50
C CYS A 12 20.67 -31.54 33.86
N LEU A 13 21.41 -30.71 34.62
CA LEU A 13 20.97 -29.38 35.01
C LEU A 13 21.14 -28.38 33.85
N THR A 14 22.26 -28.43 33.13
CA THR A 14 22.48 -27.57 31.96
C THR A 14 21.42 -27.82 30.89
N GLY A 15 21.09 -29.09 30.61
CA GLY A 15 20.04 -29.43 29.65
C GLY A 15 18.64 -28.95 30.07
N PHE A 16 18.39 -28.84 31.39
CA PHE A 16 17.16 -28.27 31.93
C PHE A 16 17.11 -26.74 31.83
N ILE A 17 18.23 -26.04 32.01
CA ILE A 17 18.30 -24.57 32.01
C ILE A 17 18.31 -24.00 30.58
N LEU A 18 19.03 -24.65 29.66
CA LEU A 18 19.23 -24.16 28.29
C LEU A 18 17.94 -23.72 27.56
N PRO A 19 16.83 -24.46 27.65
CA PRO A 19 15.57 -24.10 27.02
C PRO A 19 14.94 -22.80 27.50
N PHE A 20 15.33 -22.31 28.69
CA PHE A 20 14.86 -21.04 29.25
C PHE A 20 15.78 -19.87 28.88
N MET A 21 16.94 -20.13 28.26
CA MET A 21 17.86 -19.08 27.83
C MET A 21 17.24 -18.07 26.85
N PRO A 22 16.32 -18.44 25.92
CA PRO A 22 15.64 -17.46 25.09
C PRO A 22 14.87 -16.41 25.90
N LEU A 23 14.21 -16.79 27.01
CA LEU A 23 13.51 -15.84 27.87
C LEU A 23 14.49 -14.87 28.55
N LEU A 24 15.66 -15.37 28.93
CA LEU A 24 16.73 -14.53 29.47
C LEU A 24 17.28 -13.58 28.39
N VAL A 25 17.48 -14.07 27.16
CA VAL A 25 17.93 -13.26 26.01
C VAL A 25 16.91 -12.17 25.70
N VAL A 26 15.61 -12.45 25.77
CA VAL A 26 14.53 -11.46 25.58
C VAL A 26 14.53 -10.42 26.70
N ALA A 27 14.60 -10.87 27.95
CA ALA A 27 14.63 -9.95 29.09
C ALA A 27 15.87 -9.04 29.04
N LEU A 28 17.02 -9.59 28.66
CA LEU A 28 18.25 -8.84 28.46
C LEU A 28 18.17 -7.93 27.23
N SER A 29 17.55 -8.37 26.13
CA SER A 29 17.39 -7.54 24.93
C SER A 29 16.47 -6.36 25.18
N GLU A 30 15.41 -6.51 25.98
CA GLU A 30 14.54 -5.41 26.42
C GLU A 30 15.30 -4.38 27.27
N VAL A 31 16.14 -4.85 28.20
CA VAL A 31 17.00 -3.96 29.00
C VAL A 31 18.02 -3.25 28.11
N CYS A 32 18.67 -3.96 27.20
CA CYS A 32 19.59 -3.39 26.23
C CYS A 32 18.89 -2.41 25.28
N PHE A 33 17.65 -2.69 24.85
CA PHE A 33 16.86 -1.80 24.01
C PHE A 33 16.59 -0.47 24.71
N LYS A 34 16.21 -0.52 25.99
CA LYS A 34 15.98 0.69 26.81
C LYS A 34 17.25 1.52 27.02
N ILE A 35 18.41 0.87 27.10
CA ILE A 35 19.69 1.55 27.36
C ILE A 35 20.35 2.06 26.07
N ALA A 36 20.23 1.33 24.95
CA ALA A 36 21.10 1.53 23.79
C ALA A 36 20.50 2.35 22.63
N ARG A 37 19.26 2.88 22.73
CA ARG A 37 18.55 3.74 21.73
C ARG A 37 19.24 3.85 20.35
N GLY A 38 19.28 2.77 19.57
CA GLY A 38 20.02 2.77 18.29
C GLY A 38 20.11 1.43 17.55
N LYS A 39 20.61 1.50 16.30
CA LYS A 39 20.68 0.49 15.21
C LYS A 39 21.07 -0.96 15.59
N ILE A 40 21.72 -1.18 16.74
CA ILE A 40 22.05 -2.52 17.25
C ILE A 40 20.80 -3.31 17.64
N SER A 41 19.70 -2.62 18.00
CA SER A 41 18.49 -3.29 18.49
C SER A 41 17.72 -4.05 17.39
N SER A 42 17.66 -3.53 16.15
CA SER A 42 16.93 -4.21 15.07
C SER A 42 17.60 -5.53 14.66
N PHE A 43 18.94 -5.57 14.66
CA PHE A 43 19.70 -6.76 14.32
C PHE A 43 19.50 -7.90 15.33
N VAL A 44 19.53 -7.59 16.63
CA VAL A 44 19.31 -8.58 17.70
C VAL A 44 17.87 -9.10 17.67
N SER A 45 16.90 -8.20 17.48
CA SER A 45 15.48 -8.55 17.55
C SER A 45 14.99 -9.36 16.35
N PHE A 46 15.42 -9.03 15.13
CA PHE A 46 14.91 -9.70 13.92
C PHE A 46 15.72 -10.95 13.54
N ARG A 47 17.03 -10.99 13.79
CA ARG A 47 17.88 -12.10 13.33
C ARG A 47 18.30 -13.06 14.43
N LEU A 48 18.53 -12.62 15.67
CA LEU A 48 19.02 -13.51 16.73
C LEU A 48 17.90 -14.15 17.54
N LEU A 49 16.81 -13.43 17.81
CA LEU A 49 15.70 -13.97 18.59
C LEU A 49 15.07 -15.22 17.96
N PRO A 50 14.67 -15.24 16.67
CA PRO A 50 14.01 -16.42 16.09
C PRO A 50 14.92 -17.65 16.12
N PHE A 51 16.21 -17.47 15.83
CA PHE A 51 17.20 -18.54 15.89
C PHE A 51 17.38 -19.05 17.33
N SER A 52 17.38 -18.16 18.33
CA SER A 52 17.51 -18.54 19.74
C SER A 52 16.34 -19.42 20.21
N TYR A 53 15.11 -19.12 19.78
CA TYR A 53 13.91 -19.88 20.14
C TYR A 53 13.87 -21.30 19.56
N ILE A 54 14.64 -21.57 18.51
CA ILE A 54 14.77 -22.90 17.91
C ILE A 54 16.01 -23.62 18.46
N PHE A 55 17.15 -22.93 18.47
CA PHE A 55 18.45 -23.54 18.78
C PHE A 55 18.58 -23.95 20.25
N PHE A 56 18.19 -23.10 21.19
CA PHE A 56 18.37 -23.37 22.62
C PHE A 56 17.49 -24.52 23.14
N PRO A 57 16.20 -24.65 22.76
CA PRO A 57 15.41 -25.84 23.09
C PRO A 57 16.02 -27.14 22.54
N LEU A 58 16.47 -27.14 21.27
CA LEU A 58 17.09 -28.32 20.67
C LEU A 58 18.40 -28.70 21.37
N ALA A 59 19.28 -27.74 21.62
CA ALA A 59 20.50 -27.97 22.36
C ALA A 59 20.22 -28.45 23.80
N GLY A 60 19.18 -27.92 24.46
CA GLY A 60 18.72 -28.36 25.78
C GLY A 60 18.26 -29.82 25.80
N ILE A 61 17.50 -30.24 24.78
CA ILE A 61 17.08 -31.65 24.61
C ILE A 61 18.31 -32.55 24.43
N ILE A 62 19.25 -32.18 23.54
CA ILE A 62 20.46 -32.97 23.28
C ILE A 62 21.29 -33.14 24.57
N VAL A 63 21.55 -32.03 25.28
CA VAL A 63 22.33 -32.04 26.53
C VAL A 63 21.63 -32.85 27.61
N SER A 64 20.29 -32.78 27.69
CA SER A 64 19.50 -33.57 28.62
C SER A 64 19.57 -35.08 28.34
N ILE A 65 19.53 -35.49 27.07
CA ILE A 65 19.70 -36.90 26.65
C ILE A 65 21.10 -37.41 27.03
N VAL A 66 22.15 -36.65 26.71
CA VAL A 66 23.54 -36.99 27.06
C VAL A 66 23.72 -37.06 28.58
N GLY A 67 23.11 -36.12 29.30
CA GLY A 67 23.07 -36.09 30.77
C GLY A 67 22.41 -37.33 31.36
N LEU A 68 21.27 -37.75 30.82
CA LEU A 68 20.53 -38.94 31.27
C LEU A 68 21.34 -40.22 31.08
N VAL A 69 21.93 -40.40 29.88
CA VAL A 69 22.77 -41.56 29.57
C VAL A 69 23.98 -41.62 30.50
N THR A 70 24.63 -40.48 30.74
CA THR A 70 25.82 -40.38 31.60
C THR A 70 25.47 -40.64 33.06
N ALA A 71 24.35 -40.10 33.55
CA ALA A 71 23.88 -40.32 34.92
C ALA A 71 23.51 -41.78 35.16
N LYS A 72 22.90 -42.45 34.16
CA LYS A 72 22.62 -43.90 34.21
C LYS A 72 23.91 -44.72 34.28
N LYS A 73 24.88 -44.46 33.40
CA LYS A 73 26.16 -45.19 33.35
C LYS A 73 27.02 -45.01 34.60
N LYS A 74 27.08 -43.81 35.17
CA LYS A 74 27.97 -43.46 36.31
C LYS A 74 27.27 -43.49 37.67
N GLY A 75 26.02 -43.95 37.76
CA GLY A 75 25.25 -44.01 39.02
C GLY A 75 25.02 -42.63 39.66
N LYS A 76 25.01 -41.55 38.89
CA LYS A 76 24.83 -40.18 39.38
C LYS A 76 23.34 -39.84 39.58
N THR A 77 23.08 -38.92 40.50
CA THR A 77 21.75 -38.32 40.71
C THR A 77 21.47 -37.24 39.66
N GLY A 78 20.20 -36.88 39.46
CA GLY A 78 19.79 -35.86 38.47
C GLY A 78 18.99 -36.37 37.27
N ARG A 79 18.47 -37.61 37.30
CA ARG A 79 17.61 -38.15 36.22
C ARG A 79 16.33 -37.34 36.02
N GLY A 80 15.74 -36.82 37.10
CA GLY A 80 14.55 -35.98 37.03
C GLY A 80 14.76 -34.71 36.21
N PHE A 81 15.88 -34.02 36.40
CA PHE A 81 16.23 -32.83 35.61
C PHE A 81 16.44 -33.14 34.13
N ALA A 82 17.07 -34.27 33.81
CA ALA A 82 17.21 -34.67 32.41
C ALA A 82 15.86 -35.02 31.76
N ILE A 83 14.94 -35.66 32.48
CA ILE A 83 13.58 -35.91 31.97
C ILE A 83 12.82 -34.59 31.78
N ALA A 84 12.88 -33.68 32.75
CA ALA A 84 12.25 -32.37 32.66
C ALA A 84 12.83 -31.52 31.52
N GLY A 85 14.15 -31.57 31.32
CA GLY A 85 14.86 -30.89 30.23
C GLY A 85 14.63 -31.51 28.84
N ILE A 86 13.96 -32.67 28.75
CA ILE A 86 13.45 -33.23 27.49
C ILE A 86 11.97 -32.87 27.31
N ALA A 87 11.15 -33.05 28.36
CA ALA A 87 9.70 -32.90 28.28
C ALA A 87 9.27 -31.45 28.04
N LEU A 88 9.77 -30.50 28.83
CA LEU A 88 9.37 -29.09 28.74
C LEU A 88 9.71 -28.46 27.38
N PRO A 89 10.93 -28.62 26.84
CA PRO A 89 11.28 -27.98 25.56
C PRO A 89 10.53 -28.61 24.39
N SER A 90 10.22 -29.91 24.47
CA SER A 90 9.41 -30.59 23.46
C SER A 90 8.01 -29.98 23.36
N ILE A 91 7.37 -29.66 24.50
CA ILE A 91 6.07 -28.98 24.53
C ILE A 91 6.19 -27.59 23.89
N VAL A 92 7.23 -26.82 24.25
CA VAL A 92 7.46 -25.48 23.69
C VAL A 92 7.65 -25.53 22.17
N VAL A 93 8.45 -26.47 21.66
CA VAL A 93 8.65 -26.64 20.21
C VAL A 93 7.35 -27.01 19.52
N ILE A 94 6.54 -27.90 20.09
CA ILE A 94 5.22 -28.26 19.52
C ILE A 94 4.30 -27.05 19.46
N VAL A 95 4.25 -26.22 20.51
CA VAL A 95 3.41 -25.01 20.54
C VAL A 95 3.87 -24.00 19.49
N ILE A 96 5.19 -23.76 19.38
CA ILE A 96 5.76 -22.84 18.37
C ILE A 96 5.44 -23.33 16.95
N VAL A 97 5.67 -24.62 16.66
CA VAL A 97 5.38 -25.20 15.34
C VAL A 97 3.89 -25.11 15.03
N SER A 98 3.02 -25.39 16.00
CA SER A 98 1.57 -25.28 15.83
C SER A 98 1.14 -23.84 15.55
N ALA A 99 1.70 -22.87 16.28
CA ALA A 99 1.41 -21.45 16.07
C ALA A 99 1.88 -20.97 14.69
N VAL A 100 3.07 -21.39 14.24
CA VAL A 100 3.57 -21.10 12.89
C VAL A 100 2.68 -21.74 11.83
N LEU A 101 2.24 -22.99 12.02
CA LEU A 101 1.32 -23.66 11.10
C LEU A 101 -0.02 -22.93 11.01
N ILE A 102 -0.61 -22.54 12.16
CA ILE A 102 -1.85 -21.75 12.20
C ILE A 102 -1.63 -20.41 11.48
N PHE A 103 -0.53 -19.71 11.74
CA PHE A 103 -0.20 -18.46 11.06
C PHE A 103 -0.07 -18.64 9.54
N LEU A 104 0.60 -19.71 9.08
CA LEU A 104 0.72 -20.03 7.66
C LEU A 104 -0.64 -20.38 7.05
N ILE A 105 -1.48 -21.14 7.76
CA ILE A 105 -2.85 -21.46 7.33
C ILE A 105 -3.66 -20.16 7.23
N MET A 106 -3.67 -19.33 8.28
CA MET A 106 -4.36 -18.05 8.28
C MET A 106 -3.89 -17.14 7.15
N ARG A 107 -2.58 -17.04 6.92
CA ARG A 107 -2.01 -16.29 5.79
C ARG A 107 -2.42 -16.87 4.44
N SER A 108 -2.43 -18.20 4.31
CA SER A 108 -2.90 -18.86 3.08
C SER A 108 -4.40 -18.66 2.83
N THR A 109 -5.21 -18.56 3.89
CA THR A 109 -6.65 -18.28 3.75
C THR A 109 -6.95 -16.80 3.54
N SER A 110 -6.12 -15.90 4.09
CA SER A 110 -6.25 -14.45 3.93
C SER A 110 -5.72 -13.94 2.58
N THR A 111 -4.93 -14.73 1.85
CA THR A 111 -4.40 -14.38 0.53
C THR A 111 -5.27 -14.86 -0.64
N THR A 112 -6.41 -15.50 -0.37
CA THR A 112 -7.54 -15.46 -1.30
C THR A 112 -8.19 -14.08 -1.22
N ILE A 113 -7.42 -13.02 -1.52
CA ILE A 113 -8.01 -11.85 -2.15
C ILE A 113 -8.76 -12.42 -3.33
N ARG A 114 -10.07 -12.15 -3.35
CA ARG A 114 -11.00 -12.66 -4.33
C ARG A 114 -10.58 -12.05 -5.67
N ARG A 115 -9.58 -12.66 -6.32
CA ARG A 115 -9.10 -12.25 -7.64
C ARG A 115 -10.35 -12.24 -8.50
N SER A 116 -10.76 -11.05 -8.92
CA SER A 116 -11.86 -10.86 -9.84
C SER A 116 -11.48 -11.57 -11.13
N PRO A 117 -12.00 -12.79 -11.41
CA PRO A 117 -11.49 -13.62 -12.49
C PRO A 117 -11.63 -12.91 -13.85
N ASP A 118 -12.66 -12.08 -13.99
CA ASP A 118 -12.95 -11.39 -15.24
C ASP A 118 -12.11 -10.11 -15.41
N LEU A 119 -11.82 -9.37 -14.33
CA LEU A 119 -11.06 -8.12 -14.39
C LEU A 119 -9.54 -8.32 -14.31
N TYR A 120 -9.09 -9.43 -13.73
CA TYR A 120 -7.67 -9.69 -13.54
C TYR A 120 -6.92 -9.76 -14.88
N GLY A 121 -5.81 -9.02 -14.96
CA GLY A 121 -4.95 -8.99 -16.15
C GLY A 121 -5.46 -8.08 -17.28
N MET A 122 -6.45 -7.22 -17.04
CA MET A 122 -6.85 -6.19 -18.00
C MET A 122 -5.80 -5.08 -18.15
N GLY A 123 -4.95 -4.86 -17.15
CA GLY A 123 -3.96 -3.79 -17.12
C GLY A 123 -4.57 -2.43 -16.78
N PRO A 124 -3.75 -1.39 -16.52
CA PRO A 124 -4.24 -0.04 -16.23
C PRO A 124 -4.88 0.63 -17.45
N VAL A 125 -5.79 1.57 -17.20
CA VAL A 125 -6.32 2.46 -18.24
C VAL A 125 -5.17 3.16 -18.98
N GLY A 126 -5.26 3.22 -20.31
CA GLY A 126 -4.27 3.88 -21.17
C GLY A 126 -3.02 3.05 -21.46
N CYS A 127 -2.82 1.90 -20.81
CA CYS A 127 -1.65 1.05 -21.05
C CYS A 127 -1.80 0.23 -22.33
N ARG A 128 -1.35 0.78 -23.48
CA ARG A 128 -0.86 -0.05 -24.59
C ARG A 128 0.51 -0.60 -24.18
N GLY A 129 0.57 -1.87 -23.80
CA GLY A 129 1.84 -2.60 -23.60
C GLY A 129 2.99 -1.77 -23.04
N TYR A 130 2.97 -1.50 -21.72
CA TYR A 130 4.11 -1.06 -20.89
C TYR A 130 5.28 -0.40 -21.66
N SER A 131 5.05 0.81 -22.20
CA SER A 131 6.15 1.65 -22.71
C SER A 131 5.83 3.13 -22.53
N GLY A 132 5.99 3.59 -21.29
CA GLY A 132 6.50 4.92 -20.93
C GLY A 132 5.69 6.17 -21.31
N ASP A 133 5.51 6.47 -22.60
CA ASP A 133 5.66 7.88 -23.01
C ASP A 133 4.62 8.42 -24.00
N GLN A 134 3.38 7.91 -24.06
CA GLN A 134 2.37 8.54 -24.94
C GLN A 134 1.00 8.71 -24.26
N GLU A 135 0.65 9.98 -24.02
CA GLU A 135 -0.71 10.50 -23.86
C GLU A 135 -1.53 10.14 -25.11
N TYR A 136 -2.22 9.01 -25.07
CA TYR A 136 -3.14 8.57 -26.13
C TYR A 136 -4.60 8.80 -25.76
N SER A 137 -4.92 9.80 -24.93
CA SER A 137 -6.31 10.19 -24.74
C SER A 137 -6.72 11.08 -25.92
N ASN A 138 -7.40 10.51 -26.92
CA ASN A 138 -8.05 11.30 -27.97
C ASN A 138 -9.28 12.02 -27.38
N GLU A 139 -9.08 12.94 -26.44
CA GLU A 139 -10.13 13.61 -25.65
C GLU A 139 -11.08 14.46 -26.51
N ASN A 140 -10.71 14.73 -27.76
CA ASN A 140 -11.55 15.36 -28.77
C ASN A 140 -12.75 14.50 -29.21
N PHE A 141 -13.01 13.36 -28.57
CA PHE A 141 -14.19 12.52 -28.81
C PHE A 141 -15.09 12.51 -27.56
N ASP A 142 -16.35 12.92 -27.73
CA ASP A 142 -17.31 12.92 -26.63
C ASP A 142 -17.84 11.51 -26.33
N VAL A 143 -17.38 10.93 -25.22
CA VAL A 143 -17.90 9.65 -24.70
C VAL A 143 -18.78 9.83 -23.46
N SER A 144 -19.11 11.06 -23.05
CA SER A 144 -19.88 11.34 -21.83
C SER A 144 -21.25 10.66 -21.83
N GLN A 145 -21.94 10.65 -22.98
CA GLN A 145 -23.23 9.99 -23.16
C GLN A 145 -23.17 8.46 -23.00
N LEU A 146 -21.97 7.87 -23.16
CA LEU A 146 -21.72 6.45 -22.98
C LEU A 146 -21.27 6.12 -21.56
N ARG A 147 -20.76 7.09 -20.80
CA ARG A 147 -20.37 6.85 -19.41
C ARG A 147 -21.61 6.58 -18.57
N LEU A 148 -21.44 5.72 -17.57
CA LEU A 148 -22.51 5.33 -16.67
C LEU A 148 -22.60 6.36 -15.52
N PRO A 149 -23.66 7.18 -15.43
CA PRO A 149 -23.74 8.23 -14.42
C PRO A 149 -24.07 7.67 -13.02
N GLU A 150 -23.75 8.43 -11.98
CA GLU A 150 -24.15 8.11 -10.61
C GLU A 150 -25.68 7.99 -10.48
N GLY A 151 -26.13 6.97 -9.76
CA GLY A 151 -27.55 6.70 -9.56
C GLY A 151 -28.27 6.15 -10.80
N TYR A 152 -27.54 5.72 -11.84
CA TYR A 152 -28.13 5.07 -13.00
C TYR A 152 -28.92 3.82 -12.59
N ASP A 153 -30.23 3.83 -12.88
CA ASP A 153 -31.11 2.70 -12.63
C ASP A 153 -31.06 1.73 -13.81
N PHE A 154 -30.54 0.52 -13.58
CA PHE A 154 -30.50 -0.50 -14.60
C PHE A 154 -31.91 -1.01 -14.85
N SER A 155 -32.47 -0.56 -15.98
CA SER A 155 -33.74 -1.08 -16.46
C SER A 155 -33.69 -2.61 -16.55
N ASN A 156 -34.81 -3.26 -16.21
CA ASN A 156 -34.97 -4.73 -16.27
C ASN A 156 -35.03 -5.24 -17.73
N ILE A 157 -33.98 -4.99 -18.50
CA ILE A 157 -33.86 -5.43 -19.90
C ILE A 157 -33.26 -6.82 -19.90
N THR A 158 -34.06 -7.84 -20.21
CA THR A 158 -33.55 -9.19 -20.41
C THR A 158 -32.74 -9.30 -21.69
N VAL A 159 -31.56 -9.90 -21.60
CA VAL A 159 -30.65 -10.15 -22.72
C VAL A 159 -30.58 -11.66 -22.98
N SER A 160 -30.76 -12.09 -24.23
CA SER A 160 -30.60 -13.53 -24.54
C SER A 160 -29.13 -13.91 -24.74
N ASP A 161 -28.75 -15.16 -24.45
CA ASP A 161 -27.37 -15.64 -24.67
C ASP A 161 -26.92 -15.50 -26.14
N THR A 162 -27.86 -15.69 -27.08
CA THR A 162 -27.64 -15.53 -28.52
C THR A 162 -27.34 -14.07 -28.86
N GLU A 163 -28.14 -13.14 -28.35
CA GLU A 163 -27.94 -11.70 -28.54
C GLU A 163 -26.62 -11.23 -27.92
N PHE A 164 -26.32 -11.69 -26.71
CA PHE A 164 -25.08 -11.35 -26.02
C PHE A 164 -23.84 -11.83 -26.80
N THR A 165 -23.88 -13.08 -27.28
CA THR A 165 -22.80 -13.62 -28.12
C THR A 165 -22.66 -12.85 -29.42
N ALA A 166 -23.77 -12.59 -30.11
CA ALA A 166 -23.75 -11.88 -31.38
C ALA A 166 -23.22 -10.45 -31.24
N TYR A 167 -23.59 -9.75 -30.15
CA TYR A 167 -23.05 -8.44 -29.83
C TYR A 167 -21.53 -8.50 -29.65
N ALA A 168 -21.04 -9.39 -28.79
CA ALA A 168 -19.61 -9.54 -28.54
C ALA A 168 -18.81 -9.92 -29.80
N ASP A 169 -19.30 -10.87 -30.61
CA ASP A 169 -18.67 -11.29 -31.87
C ASP A 169 -18.60 -10.14 -32.90
N SER A 170 -19.57 -9.22 -32.86
CA SER A 170 -19.60 -8.06 -33.76
C SER A 170 -18.68 -6.91 -33.33
N ARG A 171 -18.38 -6.81 -32.03
CA ARG A 171 -17.60 -5.71 -31.45
C ARG A 171 -16.13 -6.07 -31.22
N LEU A 172 -15.85 -7.26 -30.71
CA LEU A 172 -14.51 -7.68 -30.34
C LEU A 172 -13.78 -8.31 -31.54
N GLN A 173 -12.52 -7.94 -31.72
CA GLN A 173 -11.67 -8.55 -32.77
C GLN A 173 -11.21 -9.96 -32.38
N LYS A 174 -11.03 -10.20 -31.07
CA LYS A 174 -10.63 -11.50 -30.53
C LYS A 174 -11.26 -11.70 -29.17
N ILE A 175 -12.01 -12.79 -28.99
CA ILE A 175 -12.54 -13.21 -27.70
C ILE A 175 -11.50 -14.10 -27.00
N THR A 176 -11.21 -13.80 -25.74
CA THR A 176 -10.26 -14.57 -24.92
C THR A 176 -10.98 -15.42 -23.88
N GLU A 177 -12.07 -14.90 -23.30
CA GLU A 177 -12.84 -15.58 -22.26
C GLU A 177 -14.33 -15.34 -22.47
N LYS A 178 -15.13 -16.34 -22.12
CA LYS A 178 -16.59 -16.31 -22.29
C LYS A 178 -17.28 -17.02 -21.14
N SER A 179 -18.23 -16.34 -20.52
CA SER A 179 -19.14 -16.87 -19.52
C SER A 179 -20.59 -16.55 -19.92
N SER A 180 -21.56 -16.96 -19.09
CA SER A 180 -22.96 -16.59 -19.31
C SER A 180 -23.29 -15.14 -18.94
N LYS A 181 -22.39 -14.46 -18.21
CA LYS A 181 -22.59 -13.09 -17.69
C LYS A 181 -21.70 -12.06 -18.39
N SER A 182 -20.52 -12.50 -18.82
CA SER A 182 -19.43 -11.67 -19.28
C SER A 182 -18.70 -12.30 -20.46
N ILE A 183 -18.20 -11.47 -21.38
CA ILE A 183 -17.33 -11.87 -22.48
C ILE A 183 -16.15 -10.90 -22.53
N LYS A 184 -14.93 -11.44 -22.40
CA LYS A 184 -13.69 -10.68 -22.46
C LYS A 184 -13.00 -10.89 -23.80
N GLY A 185 -12.49 -9.81 -24.36
CA GLY A 185 -11.70 -9.87 -25.59
C GLY A 185 -10.93 -8.59 -25.83
N THR A 186 -10.41 -8.45 -27.05
CA THR A 186 -9.63 -7.29 -27.46
C THR A 186 -10.27 -6.56 -28.63
N TYR A 187 -10.12 -5.23 -28.64
CA TYR A 187 -10.46 -4.34 -29.74
C TYR A 187 -9.37 -3.27 -29.87
N GLN A 188 -8.73 -3.17 -31.03
CA GLN A 188 -7.62 -2.24 -31.31
C GLN A 188 -6.53 -2.25 -30.22
N ASP A 189 -6.13 -3.46 -29.80
CA ASP A 189 -5.12 -3.76 -28.78
C ASP A 189 -5.50 -3.47 -27.31
N TYR A 190 -6.69 -2.93 -27.04
CA TYR A 190 -7.20 -2.75 -25.68
C TYR A 190 -8.09 -3.93 -25.26
N VAL A 191 -8.19 -4.16 -23.96
CA VAL A 191 -9.01 -5.23 -23.38
C VAL A 191 -10.38 -4.67 -23.02
N PHE A 192 -11.41 -5.27 -23.60
CA PHE A 192 -12.80 -4.95 -23.33
C PHE A 192 -13.50 -6.15 -22.69
N LEU A 193 -14.24 -5.87 -21.63
CA LEU A 193 -15.12 -6.80 -20.96
C LEU A 193 -16.56 -6.33 -21.15
N ILE A 194 -17.39 -7.18 -21.76
CA ILE A 194 -18.81 -6.90 -21.99
C ILE A 194 -19.60 -7.71 -20.96
N VAL A 195 -20.40 -7.04 -20.14
CA VAL A 195 -21.26 -7.62 -19.11
C VAL A 195 -22.72 -7.36 -19.47
N ARG A 196 -23.60 -8.36 -19.32
CA ARG A 196 -25.04 -8.15 -19.57
C ARG A 196 -25.67 -7.37 -18.42
N SER A 197 -26.50 -6.38 -18.74
CA SER A 197 -27.17 -5.56 -17.72
C SER A 197 -28.09 -6.37 -16.81
N ASP A 198 -28.81 -7.38 -17.33
CA ASP A 198 -29.70 -8.24 -16.54
C ASP A 198 -29.02 -9.18 -15.53
N CYS A 199 -27.69 -9.25 -15.54
CA CYS A 199 -26.92 -10.04 -14.57
C CYS A 199 -25.87 -9.21 -13.84
N LEU A 200 -25.92 -7.88 -13.96
CA LEU A 200 -24.89 -6.99 -13.48
C LEU A 200 -24.67 -7.11 -11.97
N ASP A 201 -25.72 -7.07 -11.14
CA ASP A 201 -25.59 -7.19 -9.68
C ASP A 201 -24.88 -8.48 -9.26
N LYS A 202 -25.21 -9.58 -9.95
CA LYS A 202 -24.58 -10.88 -9.71
C LYS A 202 -23.13 -10.88 -10.16
N TRP A 203 -22.84 -10.26 -11.31
CA TRP A 203 -21.50 -10.11 -11.81
C TRP A 203 -20.65 -9.23 -10.87
N LEU A 204 -21.18 -8.09 -10.42
CA LEU A 204 -20.57 -7.19 -9.44
C LEU A 204 -20.31 -7.90 -8.12
N THR A 205 -21.24 -8.69 -7.60
CA THR A 205 -21.04 -9.45 -6.35
C THR A 205 -19.94 -10.51 -6.48
N GLU A 206 -19.67 -11.00 -7.69
CA GLU A 206 -18.67 -12.02 -7.96
C GLU A 206 -17.28 -11.44 -8.27
N ASN A 207 -17.23 -10.25 -8.87
CA ASN A 207 -16.03 -9.64 -9.45
C ASN A 207 -15.62 -8.32 -8.79
N CYS A 208 -16.52 -7.69 -8.05
CA CYS A 208 -16.33 -6.43 -7.35
C CYS A 208 -16.85 -6.58 -5.89
N ASP A 209 -16.69 -5.58 -5.04
CA ASP A 209 -17.28 -5.57 -3.69
C ASP A 209 -18.79 -5.27 -3.71
N GLY A 210 -19.47 -5.61 -4.81
CA GLY A 210 -20.92 -5.46 -5.00
C GLY A 210 -21.38 -4.13 -5.59
N SER A 211 -20.48 -3.18 -5.88
CA SER A 211 -20.83 -1.89 -6.50
C SER A 211 -19.71 -1.34 -7.37
N PHE A 212 -20.03 -0.32 -8.17
CA PHE A 212 -19.06 0.58 -8.79
C PHE A 212 -18.62 1.66 -7.80
N GLU A 213 -17.47 2.28 -8.07
CA GLU A 213 -17.09 3.56 -7.50
C GLU A 213 -17.53 4.69 -8.43
N TYR A 214 -17.73 5.89 -7.91
CA TYR A 214 -18.13 7.05 -8.71
C TYR A 214 -17.16 8.20 -8.48
N GLY A 215 -16.55 8.68 -9.56
CA GLY A 215 -15.68 9.86 -9.60
C GLY A 215 -16.18 10.80 -10.70
N GLU A 216 -16.21 12.10 -10.41
CA GLU A 216 -16.72 13.13 -11.36
C GLU A 216 -18.14 12.84 -11.89
N GLY A 217 -18.94 12.09 -11.11
CA GLY A 217 -20.30 11.70 -11.48
C GLY A 217 -20.41 10.47 -12.39
N TYR A 218 -19.31 9.80 -12.71
CA TYR A 218 -19.27 8.61 -13.58
C TYR A 218 -18.73 7.38 -12.87
N ALA A 219 -19.22 6.20 -13.28
CA ALA A 219 -18.82 4.93 -12.69
C ALA A 219 -17.40 4.53 -13.12
N SER A 220 -16.63 4.03 -12.17
CA SER A 220 -15.38 3.32 -12.36
C SER A 220 -15.41 1.99 -11.60
N THR A 221 -14.47 1.10 -11.93
CA THR A 221 -14.17 -0.05 -11.10
C THR A 221 -12.66 -0.25 -11.06
N TYR A 222 -12.19 -1.08 -10.14
CA TYR A 222 -10.79 -1.44 -10.07
C TYR A 222 -10.66 -2.93 -9.72
N TYR A 223 -9.53 -3.50 -10.09
CA TYR A 223 -9.09 -4.77 -9.53
C TYR A 223 -7.78 -4.58 -8.77
N MET A 224 -7.57 -5.42 -7.77
CA MET A 224 -6.33 -5.46 -7.01
C MET A 224 -5.34 -6.36 -7.75
N ASP A 225 -4.27 -5.78 -8.28
CA ASP A 225 -3.14 -6.54 -8.83
C ASP A 225 -2.06 -6.75 -7.77
N GLU A 226 -1.41 -7.91 -7.81
CA GLU A 226 -0.30 -8.22 -6.90
C GLU A 226 0.94 -7.45 -7.38
N TRP A 227 1.24 -6.35 -6.68
CA TRP A 227 2.42 -5.53 -6.93
C TRP A 227 3.48 -5.88 -5.90
N GLU A 228 4.45 -6.72 -6.28
CA GLU A 228 5.54 -7.20 -5.43
C GLU A 228 5.08 -7.84 -4.10
N ILE A 229 6.03 -8.32 -3.29
CA ILE A 229 5.79 -9.22 -2.15
C ILE A 229 4.84 -8.55 -1.12
N ALA A 230 3.54 -8.88 -1.22
CA ALA A 230 2.45 -8.52 -0.31
C ALA A 230 1.89 -7.08 -0.37
N ALA A 231 2.08 -6.34 -1.46
CA ALA A 231 1.33 -5.11 -1.73
C ALA A 231 0.32 -5.32 -2.88
N TYR A 232 -0.79 -4.60 -2.82
CA TYR A 232 -1.83 -4.61 -3.85
C TYR A 232 -1.92 -3.22 -4.46
N ARG A 233 -1.96 -3.16 -5.79
CA ARG A 233 -2.23 -1.92 -6.52
C ARG A 233 -3.67 -1.97 -7.04
N ALA A 234 -4.47 -0.95 -6.73
CA ALA A 234 -5.74 -0.74 -7.38
C ALA A 234 -5.50 -0.30 -8.82
N VAL A 235 -6.04 -1.05 -9.78
CA VAL A 235 -5.92 -0.76 -11.21
C VAL A 235 -7.27 -0.26 -11.70
N PRO A 236 -7.43 1.05 -11.95
CA PRO A 236 -8.71 1.63 -12.36
C PRO A 236 -9.08 1.17 -13.78
N LEU A 237 -10.39 1.07 -14.03
CA LEU A 237 -11.02 0.71 -15.29
C LEU A 237 -12.24 1.62 -15.51
N ASP A 238 -12.41 2.08 -16.76
CA ASP A 238 -13.57 2.87 -17.16
C ASP A 238 -14.80 1.98 -17.38
N VAL A 239 -15.97 2.51 -17.03
CA VAL A 239 -17.25 1.83 -17.18
C VAL A 239 -18.17 2.63 -18.10
N TYR A 240 -18.66 1.98 -19.14
CA TYR A 240 -19.57 2.53 -20.14
C TYR A 240 -20.83 1.68 -20.25
N LYS A 241 -21.90 2.28 -20.76
CA LYS A 241 -23.12 1.60 -21.20
C LYS A 241 -23.24 1.66 -22.71
N ASP A 242 -23.66 0.55 -23.31
CA ASP A 242 -24.04 0.53 -24.72
C ASP A 242 -25.30 1.41 -24.95
N PRO A 243 -25.48 2.06 -26.12
CA PRO A 243 -26.66 2.87 -26.41
C PRO A 243 -28.02 2.15 -26.26
N SER A 244 -28.05 0.81 -26.28
CA SER A 244 -29.26 0.03 -26.02
C SER A 244 -29.52 -0.26 -24.54
N ASP A 245 -28.61 0.12 -23.64
CA ASP A 245 -28.60 -0.17 -22.21
C ASP A 245 -28.62 -1.68 -21.84
N LYS A 246 -28.40 -2.55 -22.82
CA LYS A 246 -28.34 -4.02 -22.65
C LYS A 246 -26.99 -4.52 -22.14
N PHE A 247 -25.94 -3.73 -22.34
CA PHE A 247 -24.57 -4.15 -22.09
C PHE A 247 -23.81 -3.06 -21.34
N ILE A 248 -23.04 -3.49 -20.35
CA ILE A 248 -22.05 -2.68 -19.64
C ILE A 248 -20.68 -3.08 -20.15
N ILE A 249 -19.88 -2.09 -20.51
CA ILE A 249 -18.56 -2.25 -21.09
C ILE A 249 -17.56 -1.75 -20.06
N ILE A 250 -16.65 -2.61 -19.65
CA ILE A 250 -15.54 -2.28 -18.77
C ILE A 250 -14.26 -2.41 -19.59
N THR A 251 -13.39 -1.41 -19.55
CA THR A 251 -12.20 -1.40 -20.41
C THR A 251 -11.03 -0.66 -19.77
N ASN A 252 -9.83 -1.04 -20.20
CA ASN A 252 -8.59 -0.30 -19.90
C ASN A 252 -8.24 0.70 -21.02
N CYS A 253 -9.17 0.99 -21.93
CA CYS A 253 -8.96 1.89 -23.05
C CYS A 253 -9.20 3.36 -22.64
N GLY A 254 -8.12 4.12 -22.48
CA GLY A 254 -8.19 5.58 -22.28
C GLY A 254 -8.34 6.41 -23.57
N ASP A 255 -8.33 5.75 -24.73
CA ASP A 255 -8.46 6.41 -26.03
C ASP A 255 -9.95 6.57 -26.41
N TYR A 256 -10.51 7.78 -26.25
CA TYR A 256 -11.94 8.03 -26.50
C TYR A 256 -12.35 7.85 -27.96
N LYS A 257 -11.42 7.97 -28.91
CA LYS A 257 -11.71 7.64 -30.31
C LYS A 257 -11.98 6.15 -30.45
N VAL A 258 -11.11 5.32 -29.88
CA VAL A 258 -11.26 3.86 -29.90
C VAL A 258 -12.54 3.43 -29.18
N VAL A 259 -12.85 4.05 -28.05
CA VAL A 259 -14.12 3.83 -27.34
C VAL A 259 -15.31 4.19 -28.23
N SER A 260 -15.29 5.36 -28.87
CA SER A 260 -16.37 5.79 -29.76
C SER A 260 -16.57 4.84 -30.93
N GLU A 261 -15.48 4.43 -31.58
CA GLU A 261 -15.48 3.46 -32.68
C GLU A 261 -15.97 2.07 -32.22
N PHE A 262 -15.63 1.65 -31.00
CA PHE A 262 -16.17 0.41 -30.39
C PHE A 262 -17.70 0.44 -30.35
N PHE A 263 -18.30 1.57 -29.97
CA PHE A 263 -19.76 1.74 -29.97
C PHE A 263 -20.35 2.02 -31.37
N GLY A 264 -19.51 2.25 -32.39
CA GLY A 264 -19.94 2.59 -33.74
C GLY A 264 -20.34 4.07 -33.89
N ILE A 265 -19.89 4.92 -32.99
CA ILE A 265 -20.08 6.38 -33.04
C ILE A 265 -18.88 6.96 -33.76
N THR A 266 -19.12 7.61 -34.90
CA THR A 266 -18.06 8.18 -35.76
C THR A 266 -18.13 9.69 -35.89
N ASP A 267 -19.24 10.31 -35.49
CA ASP A 267 -19.53 11.74 -35.65
C ASP A 267 -19.53 12.52 -34.33
N ASN A 268 -18.88 12.00 -33.28
CA ASN A 268 -18.77 12.66 -31.96
C ASN A 268 -17.42 13.35 -31.74
N TYR A 269 -16.73 13.68 -32.84
CA TYR A 269 -15.57 14.55 -32.78
C TYR A 269 -16.04 15.93 -32.32
N ILE A 270 -15.58 16.32 -31.14
CA ILE A 270 -15.66 17.69 -30.68
C ILE A 270 -14.49 18.37 -31.38
N GLU A 271 -14.76 19.35 -32.25
CA GLU A 271 -13.68 20.24 -32.68
C GLU A 271 -13.00 20.75 -31.42
N PRO A 272 -11.67 20.56 -31.27
CA PRO A 272 -10.97 21.11 -30.12
C PRO A 272 -11.32 22.58 -30.12
N THR A 273 -12.16 22.94 -29.16
CA THR A 273 -12.43 24.34 -28.89
C THR A 273 -11.04 24.87 -28.61
N GLU A 274 -10.56 25.87 -29.36
CA GLU A 274 -9.31 26.57 -29.01
C GLU A 274 -9.33 26.64 -27.49
N PRO A 275 -8.35 26.04 -26.80
CA PRO A 275 -8.45 25.84 -25.37
C PRO A 275 -8.95 27.16 -24.86
N ILE A 276 -10.18 27.16 -24.33
CA ILE A 276 -10.56 28.23 -23.44
C ILE A 276 -9.39 28.14 -22.50
N ALA A 277 -8.52 29.14 -22.51
CA ALA A 277 -7.53 29.23 -21.48
C ALA A 277 -8.42 29.21 -20.25
N LEU A 278 -8.58 28.02 -19.64
CA LEU A 278 -8.72 27.94 -18.21
C LEU A 278 -7.65 28.92 -17.81
N GLU A 279 -8.06 30.03 -17.20
CA GLU A 279 -7.12 30.93 -16.58
C GLU A 279 -6.47 30.05 -15.50
N THR A 280 -5.50 29.23 -15.92
CA THR A 280 -4.66 28.44 -15.07
C THR A 280 -4.08 29.50 -14.18
N VAL A 281 -4.43 29.38 -12.91
CA VAL A 281 -4.02 30.30 -11.88
C VAL A 281 -2.53 30.53 -12.10
N SER A 282 -2.15 31.78 -12.37
CA SER A 282 -0.82 32.06 -12.90
C SER A 282 0.24 31.51 -11.95
N SER A 283 1.38 31.03 -12.46
CA SER A 283 2.48 30.61 -11.59
C SER A 283 2.87 31.72 -10.61
N GLU A 284 2.74 32.98 -11.05
CA GLU A 284 2.89 34.17 -10.20
C GLU A 284 1.92 34.20 -9.01
N PHE A 285 0.66 33.78 -9.15
CA PHE A 285 -0.27 33.67 -8.02
C PHE A 285 0.16 32.57 -7.04
N LEU A 286 0.52 31.40 -7.55
CA LEU A 286 0.90 30.25 -6.71
C LEU A 286 2.20 30.54 -5.93
N GLU A 287 3.19 31.15 -6.59
CA GLU A 287 4.49 31.49 -5.99
C GLU A 287 4.40 32.67 -5.01
N ASN A 288 3.50 33.63 -5.24
CA ASN A 288 3.35 34.81 -4.39
C ASN A 288 2.30 34.68 -3.28
N ASN A 289 1.71 33.50 -3.09
CA ASN A 289 0.82 33.27 -1.96
C ASN A 289 1.57 33.56 -0.64
N GLU A 290 0.98 34.36 0.25
CA GLU A 290 1.66 34.85 1.47
C GLU A 290 2.18 33.71 2.36
N GLN A 291 1.46 32.58 2.42
CA GLN A 291 1.87 31.40 3.19
C GLN A 291 3.04 30.67 2.53
N VAL A 292 3.05 30.56 1.19
CA VAL A 292 4.18 29.99 0.42
C VAL A 292 5.42 30.87 0.58
N VAL A 293 5.26 32.18 0.44
CA VAL A 293 6.33 33.16 0.66
C VAL A 293 6.85 33.10 2.09
N TYR A 294 5.97 32.94 3.08
CA TYR A 294 6.36 32.74 4.48
C TYR A 294 7.24 31.49 4.63
N LEU A 295 6.78 30.35 4.12
CA LEU A 295 7.50 29.08 4.22
C LEU A 295 8.86 29.16 3.51
N ASN A 296 8.91 29.65 2.28
CA ASN A 296 10.15 29.82 1.52
C ASN A 296 11.18 30.74 2.19
N ASN A 297 10.71 31.76 2.93
CA ASN A 297 11.61 32.67 3.65
C ASN A 297 12.11 32.11 4.99
N ASN A 298 11.42 31.12 5.55
CA ASN A 298 11.69 30.61 6.91
C ASN A 298 12.15 29.15 6.95
N ILE A 299 12.03 28.39 5.85
CA ILE A 299 12.56 27.03 5.72
C ILE A 299 13.84 27.09 4.90
N THR A 300 14.90 26.49 5.43
CA THR A 300 16.19 26.37 4.74
C THR A 300 16.64 24.91 4.69
N GLU A 301 17.47 24.56 3.70
CA GLU A 301 17.94 23.17 3.48
C GLU A 301 18.74 22.59 4.66
N ASP A 302 19.30 23.44 5.53
CA ASP A 302 20.07 23.04 6.71
C ASP A 302 19.20 22.81 7.97
N MET A 303 17.90 23.05 7.89
CA MET A 303 16.99 22.81 9.02
C MET A 303 16.74 21.32 9.25
N THR A 304 16.54 20.97 10.52
CA THR A 304 16.08 19.66 10.94
C THR A 304 14.56 19.53 10.79
N LEU A 305 14.04 18.30 10.73
CA LEU A 305 12.58 18.07 10.69
C LEU A 305 11.81 18.79 11.81
N PRO A 306 12.25 18.77 13.09
CA PRO A 306 11.58 19.55 14.14
C PRO A 306 11.48 21.04 13.83
N GLU A 307 12.55 21.66 13.32
CA GLU A 307 12.56 23.08 12.98
C GLU A 307 11.60 23.38 11.81
N ILE A 308 11.56 22.51 10.80
CA ILE A 308 10.63 22.64 9.67
C ILE A 308 9.18 22.52 10.13
N VAL A 309 8.87 21.55 11.00
CA VAL A 309 7.52 21.37 11.55
C VAL A 309 7.11 22.57 12.41
N ASP A 310 8.02 23.12 13.21
CA ASP A 310 7.76 24.31 14.02
C ASP A 310 7.49 25.55 13.13
N VAL A 311 8.22 25.72 12.02
CA VAL A 311 7.97 26.80 11.05
C VAL A 311 6.61 26.63 10.37
N TYR A 312 6.25 25.40 9.99
CA TYR A 312 4.97 25.10 9.37
C TYR A 312 3.79 25.29 10.33
N GLU A 313 3.92 24.86 11.59
CA GLU A 313 2.95 25.11 12.66
C GLU A 313 2.77 26.62 12.87
N LYS A 314 3.87 27.37 12.96
CA LYS A 314 3.83 28.82 13.10
C LYS A 314 3.19 29.53 11.90
N MET A 315 3.39 29.03 10.68
CA MET A 315 2.64 29.50 9.50
C MET A 315 1.13 29.28 9.70
N CYS A 316 0.72 28.11 10.20
CA CYS A 316 -0.69 27.83 10.47
C CYS A 316 -1.29 28.74 11.55
N GLU A 317 -0.49 29.11 12.57
CA GLU A 317 -0.89 30.06 13.62
C GLU A 317 -0.99 31.51 13.12
N GLU A 318 -0.06 31.95 12.28
CA GLU A 318 -0.04 33.32 11.73
C GLU A 318 -1.15 33.55 10.70
N TYR A 319 -1.54 32.50 9.97
CA TYR A 319 -2.61 32.51 8.98
C TYR A 319 -3.74 31.57 9.40
N PRO A 320 -4.54 31.91 10.44
CA PRO A 320 -5.57 31.01 10.96
C PRO A 320 -6.75 30.90 9.98
N SER A 321 -7.21 29.67 9.73
CA SER A 321 -8.42 29.40 8.92
C SER A 321 -9.00 28.03 9.28
N ASN A 322 -10.11 27.64 8.63
CA ASN A 322 -10.72 26.32 8.75
C ASN A 322 -10.17 25.32 7.71
N ASP A 323 -8.94 25.54 7.26
CA ASP A 323 -8.27 24.67 6.27
C ASP A 323 -8.02 23.28 6.84
N GLN A 324 -7.90 22.30 5.96
CA GLN A 324 -7.60 20.93 6.37
C GLN A 324 -6.09 20.70 6.33
N LEU A 325 -5.54 20.19 7.44
CA LEU A 325 -4.15 19.77 7.52
C LEU A 325 -4.01 18.28 7.24
N HIS A 326 -3.03 17.94 6.42
CA HIS A 326 -2.72 16.58 5.99
C HIS A 326 -1.26 16.25 6.32
N PHE A 327 -1.07 15.07 6.91
CA PHE A 327 0.23 14.46 7.13
C PHE A 327 0.34 13.21 6.26
N ILE A 328 1.25 13.26 5.28
CA ILE A 328 1.42 12.21 4.29
C ILE A 328 2.86 11.70 4.35
N THR A 329 3.05 10.38 4.37
CA THR A 329 4.38 9.77 4.48
C THR A 329 4.50 8.55 3.56
N GLY A 330 5.74 8.22 3.18
CA GLY A 330 6.04 6.93 2.56
C GLY A 330 5.63 6.77 1.10
N GLY A 331 5.42 7.86 0.36
CA GLY A 331 5.44 7.80 -1.10
C GLY A 331 6.87 7.74 -1.63
N ILE A 332 7.04 7.22 -2.85
CA ILE A 332 8.30 7.24 -3.60
C ILE A 332 8.16 8.31 -4.68
N LEU A 333 9.04 9.31 -4.67
CA LEU A 333 9.13 10.33 -5.71
C LEU A 333 10.02 9.79 -6.85
N ASP A 334 9.41 9.17 -7.86
CA ASP A 334 10.15 8.55 -8.98
C ASP A 334 10.61 9.57 -10.06
N SER A 335 10.08 10.81 -10.04
CA SER A 335 10.49 11.89 -10.95
C SER A 335 9.97 13.24 -10.49
N HIS A 336 10.70 14.31 -10.80
CA HIS A 336 10.24 15.68 -10.65
C HIS A 336 10.93 16.59 -11.68
N TYR A 337 10.42 17.80 -11.86
CA TYR A 337 11.11 18.86 -12.58
C TYR A 337 11.95 19.66 -11.58
N ASP A 338 13.23 19.85 -11.86
CA ASP A 338 14.08 20.68 -11.00
C ASP A 338 13.73 22.18 -11.14
N SER A 339 14.39 23.04 -10.36
CA SER A 339 14.18 24.49 -10.38
C SER A 339 14.58 25.17 -11.70
N SER A 340 15.18 24.43 -12.64
CA SER A 340 15.46 24.88 -14.00
C SER A 340 14.42 24.40 -15.03
N GLY A 341 13.45 23.59 -14.58
CA GLY A 341 12.43 22.98 -15.44
C GLY A 341 12.93 21.76 -16.22
N GLU A 342 14.08 21.19 -15.84
CA GLU A 342 14.54 19.92 -16.43
C GLU A 342 13.89 18.73 -15.72
N PHE A 343 13.42 17.76 -16.50
CA PHE A 343 12.85 16.51 -15.99
C PHE A 343 13.98 15.64 -15.42
N VAL A 344 14.00 15.48 -14.10
CA VAL A 344 14.99 14.66 -13.39
C VAL A 344 14.34 13.35 -12.96
N VAL A 345 14.84 12.25 -13.53
CA VAL A 345 14.62 10.90 -12.99
C VAL A 345 15.57 10.75 -11.82
N ASP A 346 15.07 11.10 -10.65
CA ASP A 346 15.83 11.08 -9.41
C ASP A 346 15.36 9.86 -8.62
N GLY A 347 16.29 9.11 -8.02
CA GLY A 347 16.07 7.73 -7.54
C GLY A 347 15.00 7.56 -6.45
N ASP A 348 14.91 6.36 -5.86
CA ASP A 348 13.93 6.09 -4.80
C ASP A 348 14.16 7.06 -3.61
N TYR A 349 13.28 8.05 -3.42
CA TYR A 349 13.27 8.93 -2.25
C TYR A 349 12.08 8.64 -1.34
N TYR A 350 12.30 8.75 -0.03
CA TYR A 350 11.22 8.76 0.95
C TYR A 350 10.90 10.20 1.33
N TYR A 351 9.62 10.56 1.38
CA TYR A 351 9.22 11.89 1.83
C TYR A 351 8.27 11.87 3.02
N ILE A 352 8.33 12.95 3.77
CA ILE A 352 7.29 13.42 4.70
C ILE A 352 6.69 14.67 4.06
N LEU A 353 5.38 14.70 3.90
CA LEU A 353 4.63 15.82 3.34
C LEU A 353 3.71 16.40 4.41
N LEU A 354 3.95 17.68 4.72
CA LEU A 354 3.01 18.53 5.44
C LEU A 354 2.19 19.28 4.40
N GLN A 355 0.89 19.05 4.38
CA GLN A 355 -0.01 19.62 3.37
C GLN A 355 -1.15 20.38 4.05
N ARG A 356 -1.53 21.52 3.48
CA ARG A 356 -2.65 22.34 3.92
C ARG A 356 -3.55 22.64 2.74
N TRP A 357 -4.81 22.22 2.84
CA TRP A 357 -5.83 22.47 1.82
C TRP A 357 -6.55 23.78 2.11
N ILE A 358 -6.42 24.72 1.19
CA ILE A 358 -6.95 26.07 1.31
C ILE A 358 -8.01 26.31 0.24
N SER A 359 -9.15 26.87 0.65
CA SER A 359 -10.19 27.32 -0.27
C SER A 359 -10.05 28.82 -0.47
N LEU A 360 -9.74 29.24 -1.69
CA LEU A 360 -9.66 30.63 -2.12
C LEU A 360 -10.80 30.94 -3.09
N ASP A 361 -10.97 32.21 -3.47
CA ASP A 361 -12.00 32.62 -4.43
C ASP A 361 -11.77 31.99 -5.81
N GLU A 362 -10.51 31.70 -6.14
CA GLU A 362 -10.05 31.09 -7.39
C GLU A 362 -10.22 29.56 -7.43
N GLY A 363 -10.40 28.89 -6.29
CA GLY A 363 -10.48 27.43 -6.25
C GLY A 363 -10.00 26.78 -4.95
N LEU A 364 -9.82 25.46 -5.02
CA LEU A 364 -9.23 24.66 -3.94
C LEU A 364 -7.76 24.41 -4.26
N PHE A 365 -6.88 24.67 -3.30
CA PHE A 365 -5.44 24.53 -3.48
C PHE A 365 -4.82 23.77 -2.32
N ALA A 366 -3.65 23.17 -2.56
CA ALA A 366 -2.81 22.58 -1.54
C ALA A 366 -1.48 23.34 -1.46
N ILE A 367 -1.15 23.85 -0.28
CA ILE A 367 0.23 24.21 0.07
C ILE A 367 0.91 22.94 0.57
N ASN A 368 2.08 22.64 0.01
CA ASN A 368 2.82 21.41 0.26
C ASN A 368 4.23 21.75 0.72
N VAL A 369 4.67 21.09 1.79
CA VAL A 369 6.07 21.07 2.23
C VAL A 369 6.56 19.62 2.18
N TYR A 370 7.32 19.30 1.14
CA TYR A 370 7.97 18.00 0.98
C TYR A 370 9.32 18.01 1.69
N ILE A 371 9.48 17.20 2.73
CA ILE A 371 10.77 16.92 3.34
C ILE A 371 11.28 15.58 2.81
N ILE A 372 12.36 15.62 2.04
CA ILE A 372 12.83 14.50 1.22
C ILE A 372 14.09 13.88 1.84
N TYR A 373 14.12 12.55 1.91
CA TYR A 373 15.19 11.73 2.47
C TYR A 373 15.61 10.65 1.46
N GLU A 374 16.86 10.21 1.50
CA GLU A 374 17.31 9.03 0.74
C GLU A 374 16.49 7.80 1.15
N ALA A 375 15.93 7.06 0.19
CA ALA A 375 15.30 5.80 0.53
C ALA A 375 16.33 4.76 0.98
N ASN A 376 15.98 4.04 2.03
CA ASN A 376 16.77 2.94 2.57
C ASN A 376 15.84 1.89 3.18
N TYR A 377 16.40 0.79 3.66
CA TYR A 377 15.59 -0.28 4.28
C TYR A 377 14.70 0.21 5.44
N THR A 378 15.11 1.24 6.19
CA THR A 378 14.29 1.77 7.28
C THR A 378 13.07 2.49 6.73
N THR A 379 13.26 3.36 5.73
CA THR A 379 12.16 4.12 5.11
C THR A 379 11.19 3.21 4.38
N SER A 380 11.68 2.16 3.70
CA SER A 380 10.81 1.17 3.04
C SER A 380 9.99 0.33 4.02
N THR A 381 10.37 0.30 5.30
CA THR A 381 9.60 -0.35 6.37
C THR A 381 8.74 0.63 7.18
N THR A 382 8.93 1.94 7.01
CA THR A 382 8.03 2.95 7.59
C THR A 382 6.72 2.88 6.82
N LYS A 383 5.63 2.63 7.55
CA LYS A 383 4.30 2.52 6.95
C LYS A 383 3.93 3.86 6.32
N SER A 384 3.47 3.84 5.08
CA SER A 384 2.86 5.02 4.47
C SER A 384 1.59 5.39 5.24
N GLU A 385 1.49 6.68 5.55
CA GLU A 385 0.36 7.28 6.25
C GLU A 385 -0.19 8.42 5.37
N ASN A 386 -1.51 8.58 5.36
CA ASN A 386 -2.18 9.75 4.82
C ASN A 386 -3.32 10.07 5.79
N VAL A 387 -3.08 11.06 6.65
CA VAL A 387 -3.95 11.38 7.77
C VAL A 387 -4.30 12.86 7.71
N ALA A 388 -5.60 13.14 7.75
CA ALA A 388 -6.13 14.49 7.84
C ALA A 388 -6.49 14.81 9.30
N ASP A 389 -6.33 16.06 9.70
CA ASP A 389 -6.64 16.57 11.03
C ASP A 389 -8.05 16.24 11.54
N TYR A 390 -9.08 16.33 10.69
CA TYR A 390 -10.47 16.04 11.04
C TYR A 390 -10.72 14.55 11.40
N ARG A 391 -9.74 13.67 11.15
CA ARG A 391 -9.78 12.25 11.52
C ARG A 391 -9.09 11.96 12.86
N LEU A 392 -8.52 12.97 13.50
CA LEU A 392 -7.76 12.84 14.74
C LEU A 392 -8.61 13.26 15.95
N ASP A 393 -8.49 12.49 17.03
CA ASP A 393 -9.02 12.86 18.36
C ASP A 393 -8.01 13.67 19.18
N VAL A 394 -6.89 14.06 18.57
CA VAL A 394 -5.75 14.78 19.16
C VAL A 394 -5.38 15.97 18.26
N ASP A 395 -4.57 16.89 18.78
CA ASP A 395 -4.01 17.96 17.96
C ASP A 395 -3.17 17.41 16.79
N PHE A 396 -3.25 18.06 15.64
CA PHE A 396 -2.57 17.61 14.42
C PHE A 396 -1.06 17.58 14.59
N PHE A 397 -0.46 18.61 15.19
CA PHE A 397 0.99 18.70 15.35
C PHE A 397 1.49 17.79 16.47
N ASP A 398 0.70 17.58 17.52
CA ASP A 398 0.97 16.52 18.51
C ASP A 398 1.02 15.15 17.84
N TYR A 399 0.05 14.84 16.96
CA TYR A 399 0.05 13.59 16.19
C TYR A 399 1.29 13.46 15.29
N VAL A 400 1.65 14.51 14.56
CA VAL A 400 2.85 14.54 13.72
C VAL A 400 4.08 14.20 14.54
N ARG A 401 4.28 14.88 15.68
CA ARG A 401 5.45 14.69 16.57
C ARG A 401 5.52 13.31 17.22
N ASP A 402 4.37 12.70 17.48
CA ASP A 402 4.26 11.34 18.03
C ASP A 402 4.36 10.23 16.95
N SER A 403 4.36 10.59 15.66
CA SER A 403 4.38 9.62 14.57
C SER A 403 5.73 8.91 14.43
N LYS A 404 5.71 7.68 13.88
CA LYS A 404 6.94 6.94 13.57
C LYS A 404 7.77 7.60 12.48
N ALA A 405 7.10 8.22 11.51
CA ALA A 405 7.75 8.96 10.43
C ALA A 405 8.53 10.15 10.98
N TYR A 406 7.95 10.90 11.92
CA TYR A 406 8.64 12.01 12.58
C TYR A 406 9.84 11.54 13.41
N ALA A 407 9.69 10.45 14.16
CA ALA A 407 10.80 9.86 14.91
C ALA A 407 11.98 9.43 14.00
N TYR A 408 11.68 8.93 12.80
CA TYR A 408 12.70 8.64 11.79
C TYR A 408 13.34 9.93 11.24
N GLY A 409 12.52 10.83 10.68
CA GLY A 409 12.99 12.02 9.99
C GLY A 409 13.75 12.99 10.89
N SER A 410 13.44 13.01 12.20
CA SER A 410 14.19 13.79 13.20
C SER A 410 15.65 13.33 13.40
N THR A 411 16.03 12.18 12.84
CA THR A 411 17.39 11.61 12.96
C THR A 411 18.06 11.34 11.63
N ALA A 412 17.34 11.55 10.52
CA ALA A 412 17.83 11.30 9.18
C ALA A 412 18.32 12.61 8.55
N ASP A 413 19.33 12.50 7.69
CA ASP A 413 19.80 13.64 6.91
C ASP A 413 18.76 13.95 5.83
N ILE A 414 18.30 15.20 5.80
CA ILE A 414 17.39 15.70 4.78
C ILE A 414 18.21 15.94 3.52
N VAL A 415 17.72 15.42 2.39
CA VAL A 415 18.33 15.61 1.06
C VAL A 415 17.90 16.94 0.48
N ARG A 416 16.60 17.24 0.61
CA ARG A 416 15.97 18.43 0.03
C ARG A 416 14.67 18.75 0.76
N VAL A 417 14.27 20.02 0.73
CA VAL A 417 12.95 20.46 1.13
C VAL A 417 12.33 21.27 -0.02
N ASP A 418 11.15 20.87 -0.48
CA ASP A 418 10.41 21.58 -1.52
C ASP A 418 9.14 22.19 -0.93
N VAL A 419 8.89 23.46 -1.22
CA VAL A 419 7.67 24.18 -0.84
C VAL A 419 6.94 24.61 -2.11
N GLU A 420 5.70 24.19 -2.27
CA GLU A 420 4.90 24.57 -3.44
C GLU A 420 3.41 24.68 -3.13
N MET A 421 2.71 25.48 -3.93
CA MET A 421 1.26 25.53 -3.95
C MET A 421 0.75 25.05 -5.30
N LYS A 422 -0.29 24.22 -5.29
CA LYS A 422 -0.89 23.63 -6.49
C LYS A 422 -2.40 23.55 -6.36
N GLU A 423 -3.09 23.77 -7.46
CA GLU A 423 -4.54 23.58 -7.57
C GLU A 423 -4.89 22.09 -7.41
N LEU A 424 -5.98 21.79 -6.70
CA LEU A 424 -6.40 20.44 -6.32
C LEU A 424 -7.50 19.86 -7.22
#